data_AF-A0A373GC32-F1
#
_entry.id   AF-A0A373GC32-F1
#
_cell.length_a   1.000
_cell.length_b   1.000
_cell.length_c   1.000
_cell.angle_alpha   90.00
_cell.angle_beta   90.00
_cell.angle_gamma   90.00
#
_symmetry.space_group_name_H-M   'P 1'
#
loop_
_entity.id
_entity.type
_entity.pdbx_description
1 polymer ?
#
loop_
_entity_poly.entity_id
_entity_poly.type
_entity_poly.pdbx_seq_one_letter_code
_entity_poly.pdbx_strand_id
1 'polypeptide(L)'
;MLGSRSSKNREYIDNHGNFIAKDSGRESYIHMIRSSKITCYSTPGLDSNKSETSIFNQVTPRLFEMLAGGCYVLAHYPDNADTRFYELDKYVGNIPDYETFEMRLDYLRKSAPMDFSIAHEFLNKHYTSTRVHMLFSILDKYQIEY
;
A
#
# COMPACT_ATOMS: atom_id res chain seq x y z
N MET A 1 19.21 -18.97 -10.34
CA MET A 1 18.65 -19.75 -9.22
C MET A 1 17.22 -20.14 -9.58
N LEU A 2 16.97 -21.42 -9.87
CA LEU A 2 15.66 -21.95 -10.25
C LEU A 2 14.85 -22.21 -8.97
N GLY A 3 13.95 -21.28 -8.59
CA GLY A 3 13.04 -21.48 -7.48
C GLY A 3 11.77 -22.22 -7.93
N SER A 4 11.58 -23.44 -7.44
CA SER A 4 10.32 -24.16 -7.60
C SER A 4 9.21 -23.43 -6.85
N ARG A 5 8.19 -22.98 -7.58
CA ARG A 5 7.00 -22.31 -7.01
C ARG A 5 6.11 -23.33 -6.30
N SER A 6 6.40 -23.66 -5.05
CA SER A 6 5.36 -24.08 -4.11
C SER A 6 4.72 -22.84 -3.51
N SER A 7 3.51 -22.50 -3.95
CA SER A 7 2.72 -21.36 -3.45
C SER A 7 2.12 -21.60 -2.06
N LYS A 8 2.38 -22.75 -1.44
CA LYS A 8 1.95 -23.09 -0.08
C LYS A 8 3.20 -23.13 0.80
N ASN A 9 3.23 -22.31 1.87
CA ASN A 9 4.30 -22.17 2.88
C ASN A 9 5.42 -21.17 2.58
N ARG A 10 5.10 -19.91 2.27
CA ARG A 10 6.14 -18.85 2.31
C ARG A 10 6.44 -18.48 3.76
N GLU A 11 7.72 -18.53 4.11
CA GLU A 11 8.23 -18.02 5.38
C GLU A 11 8.92 -16.68 5.13
N TYR A 12 8.67 -15.74 6.03
CA TYR A 12 9.21 -14.39 5.99
C TYR A 12 10.22 -14.25 7.12
N ILE A 13 11.42 -13.79 6.75
CA ILE A 13 12.53 -13.55 7.66
C ILE A 13 12.97 -12.09 7.55
N ASP A 14 13.50 -11.53 8.63
CA ASP A 14 14.09 -10.18 8.61
C ASP A 14 15.53 -10.20 8.05
N ASN A 15 16.15 -9.02 8.00
CA ASN A 15 17.53 -8.85 7.53
C ASN A 15 18.59 -9.44 8.49
N HIS A 16 18.19 -9.92 9.67
CA HIS A 16 19.03 -10.62 10.64
C HIS A 16 18.81 -12.14 10.62
N GLY A 17 17.87 -12.63 9.79
CA GLY A 17 17.52 -14.05 9.69
C GLY A 17 16.50 -14.51 10.73
N ASN A 18 15.88 -13.60 11.50
CA ASN A 18 14.85 -13.96 12.46
C ASN A 18 13.53 -14.26 11.72
N PHE A 19 12.82 -15.30 12.17
CA PHE A 19 11.50 -15.62 11.68
C PHE A 19 10.48 -14.53 12.06
N ILE A 20 9.71 -14.07 11.07
CA ILE A 20 8.65 -13.08 11.26
C ILE A 20 7.27 -13.73 11.15
N ALA A 21 7.01 -14.42 10.05
CA ALA A 21 5.69 -15.01 9.80
C ALA A 21 5.76 -16.14 8.77
N LYS A 22 4.75 -16.99 8.78
CA LYS A 22 4.46 -17.96 7.72
C LYS A 22 3.12 -17.61 7.11
N ASP A 23 3.05 -17.56 5.78
CA ASP A 23 1.82 -17.30 5.02
C ASP A 23 0.79 -18.40 5.28
N SER A 24 -0.11 -18.15 6.24
CA SER A 24 -1.21 -19.03 6.64
C SER A 24 -2.59 -18.40 6.43
N GLY A 25 -2.63 -17.19 5.84
CA GLY A 25 -3.84 -16.44 5.56
C GLY A 25 -3.79 -15.00 6.07
N ARG A 26 -4.98 -14.38 6.16
CA ARG A 26 -5.14 -12.94 6.39
C ARG A 26 -4.45 -12.42 7.64
N GLU A 27 -4.60 -13.12 8.76
CA GLU A 27 -4.01 -12.72 10.04
C GLU A 27 -2.48 -12.73 9.99
N SER A 28 -1.89 -13.77 9.41
CA SER A 28 -0.43 -13.84 9.24
C SER A 28 0.13 -12.72 8.38
N TYR A 29 -0.63 -12.32 7.34
CA TYR A 29 -0.27 -11.19 6.49
C TYR A 29 -0.35 -9.86 7.25
N ILE A 30 -1.42 -9.61 8.02
CA ILE A 30 -1.54 -8.39 8.82
C ILE A 30 -0.46 -8.34 9.91
N HIS A 31 -0.15 -9.47 10.54
CA HIS A 31 0.96 -9.56 11.48
C HIS A 31 2.29 -9.19 10.82
N MET A 32 2.58 -9.74 9.63
CA MET A 32 3.78 -9.40 8.86
C MET A 32 3.85 -7.92 8.50
N ILE A 33 2.73 -7.31 8.09
CA ILE A 33 2.67 -5.87 7.80
C ILE A 33 2.99 -5.05 9.06
N ARG A 34 2.38 -5.38 10.21
CA ARG A 34 2.63 -4.69 11.49
C ARG A 34 4.06 -4.86 12.02
N SER A 35 4.73 -5.95 11.65
CA SER A 35 6.14 -6.20 11.97
C SER A 35 7.11 -5.55 10.99
N SER A 36 6.61 -4.99 9.88
CA SER A 36 7.41 -4.35 8.83
C SER A 36 7.52 -2.84 9.06
N LYS A 37 8.74 -2.29 9.01
CA LYS A 37 8.95 -0.83 9.06
C LYS A 37 8.69 -0.14 7.71
N ILE A 38 9.06 -0.81 6.62
CA ILE A 38 9.04 -0.27 5.26
C ILE A 38 8.39 -1.30 4.35
N THR A 39 7.50 -0.85 3.47
CA THR A 39 6.80 -1.70 2.49
C THR A 39 6.86 -1.06 1.11
N CYS A 40 6.82 -1.88 0.06
CA CYS A 40 6.75 -1.41 -1.32
C CYS A 40 5.32 -1.56 -1.86
N TYR A 41 4.83 -0.52 -2.51
CA TYR A 41 3.56 -0.48 -3.21
C TYR A 41 3.81 -0.09 -4.66
N SER A 42 3.64 -1.02 -5.59
CA SER A 42 3.71 -0.71 -7.02
C SER A 42 2.43 -1.12 -7.73
N THR A 43 1.96 -0.25 -8.62
CA THR A 43 0.80 -0.55 -9.44
C THR A 43 1.17 -1.60 -10.50
N PRO A 44 0.39 -2.70 -10.65
CA PRO A 44 0.69 -3.75 -11.61
C PRO A 44 0.78 -3.22 -13.05
N GLY A 45 1.84 -3.59 -13.78
CA GLY A 45 2.00 -3.25 -15.20
C GLY A 45 2.83 -1.99 -15.50
N LEU A 46 3.35 -1.30 -14.46
CA LEU A 46 4.41 -0.31 -14.63
C LEU A 46 5.75 -0.97 -14.93
N ASP A 47 6.07 -2.03 -14.18
CA ASP A 47 7.17 -2.92 -14.55
C ASP A 47 6.69 -3.74 -15.75
N SER A 48 7.50 -3.77 -16.82
CA SER A 48 7.25 -4.38 -18.15
C SER A 48 6.88 -5.86 -18.17
N ASN A 49 6.61 -6.47 -17.01
CA ASN A 49 6.30 -7.87 -16.80
C ASN A 49 4.81 -8.21 -16.88
N LYS A 50 3.88 -7.23 -16.95
CA LYS A 50 2.43 -7.49 -17.02
C LYS A 50 1.66 -6.44 -17.86
N SER A 51 1.73 -6.57 -19.18
CA SER A 51 1.00 -5.70 -20.12
C SER A 51 -0.52 -5.82 -19.99
N GLU A 52 -1.06 -7.00 -19.66
CA GLU A 52 -2.51 -7.26 -19.61
C GLU A 52 -3.24 -6.54 -18.45
N THR A 53 -2.55 -6.30 -17.32
CA THR A 53 -3.14 -5.60 -16.16
C THR A 53 -2.78 -4.11 -16.11
N SER A 54 -2.01 -3.61 -17.08
CA SER A 54 -1.52 -2.22 -17.12
C SER A 54 -2.62 -1.17 -17.22
N ILE A 55 -3.85 -1.58 -17.60
CA ILE A 55 -5.03 -0.73 -17.63
C ILE A 55 -5.70 -0.56 -16.26
N PHE A 56 -5.42 -1.45 -15.30
CA PHE A 56 -6.01 -1.44 -13.96
C PHE A 56 -5.06 -0.80 -12.94
N ASN A 57 -5.06 0.54 -12.92
CA ASN A 57 -4.18 1.33 -12.05
C ASN A 57 -4.88 1.88 -10.79
N GLN A 58 -5.89 1.17 -10.30
CA GLN A 58 -6.66 1.56 -9.13
C GLN A 58 -5.85 1.46 -7.84
N VAL A 59 -6.18 2.31 -6.86
CA VAL A 59 -5.60 2.20 -5.53
C VAL A 59 -6.21 1.00 -4.81
N THR A 60 -5.38 0.06 -4.38
CA THR A 60 -5.84 -1.20 -3.79
C THR A 60 -5.92 -1.14 -2.26
N PRO A 61 -6.76 -1.97 -1.61
CA PRO A 61 -6.83 -2.07 -0.15
C PRO A 61 -5.48 -2.33 0.54
N ARG A 62 -4.51 -2.90 -0.20
CA ARG A 62 -3.15 -3.14 0.28
C ARG A 62 -2.45 -1.88 0.77
N LEU A 63 -2.66 -0.74 0.14
CA LEU A 63 -2.09 0.53 0.59
C LEU A 63 -2.63 0.90 1.99
N PHE A 64 -3.94 0.74 2.20
CA PHE A 64 -4.60 1.04 3.46
C PHE A 64 -4.07 0.16 4.58
N GLU A 65 -3.84 -1.12 4.29
CA GLU A 65 -3.29 -2.08 5.23
C GLU A 65 -1.86 -1.70 5.65
N MET A 66 -1.02 -1.28 4.70
CA MET A 66 0.35 -0.82 4.97
C MET A 66 0.36 0.42 5.87
N LEU A 67 -0.48 1.42 5.55
CA LEU A 67 -0.62 2.63 6.36
C LEU A 67 -1.18 2.32 7.76
N ALA A 68 -2.22 1.49 7.86
CA ALA A 68 -2.78 1.05 9.12
C ALA A 68 -1.78 0.22 9.96
N GLY A 69 -0.85 -0.47 9.30
CA GLY A 69 0.27 -1.17 9.93
C GLY A 69 1.38 -0.28 10.45
N GLY A 70 1.34 1.03 10.17
CA GLY A 70 2.39 1.98 10.55
C GLY A 70 3.66 1.86 9.70
N CYS A 71 3.55 1.33 8.48
CA CYS A 71 4.68 1.19 7.58
C CYS A 71 4.95 2.49 6.81
N TYR A 72 6.22 2.84 6.63
CA TYR A 72 6.56 3.70 5.50
C TYR A 72 6.27 2.96 4.18
N VAL A 73 5.64 3.65 3.25
CA VAL A 73 5.30 3.09 1.93
C VAL A 73 6.21 3.71 0.88
N LEU A 74 7.00 2.86 0.23
CA LEU A 74 7.76 3.19 -0.98
C LEU A 74 6.84 2.92 -2.18
N ALA A 75 6.18 3.97 -2.68
CA ALA A 75 5.14 3.86 -3.68
C ALA A 75 5.62 4.19 -5.10
N HIS A 76 5.20 3.41 -6.09
CA HIS A 76 5.38 3.66 -7.52
C HIS A 76 4.05 3.48 -8.26
N TYR A 77 3.49 4.57 -8.78
CA TYR A 77 2.17 4.57 -9.43
C TYR A 77 2.10 5.63 -10.56
N PRO A 78 1.21 5.45 -11.57
CA PRO A 78 0.94 6.51 -12.53
C PRO A 78 -0.02 7.56 -11.94
N ASP A 79 0.08 8.80 -12.39
CA ASP A 79 -0.93 9.83 -12.05
C ASP A 79 -2.26 9.56 -12.78
N ASN A 80 -3.29 9.27 -12.01
CA ASN A 80 -4.64 8.97 -12.48
C ASN A 80 -5.72 9.45 -11.49
N ALA A 81 -6.99 9.34 -11.88
CA ALA A 81 -8.12 9.80 -11.08
C ALA A 81 -8.15 9.21 -9.66
N ASP A 82 -7.87 7.91 -9.50
CA ASP A 82 -7.83 7.26 -8.18
C ASP A 82 -6.67 7.79 -7.35
N THR A 83 -5.46 7.85 -7.91
CA THR A 83 -4.27 8.31 -7.17
C THR A 83 -4.40 9.76 -6.70
N ARG A 84 -5.09 10.60 -7.48
CA ARG A 84 -5.44 11.98 -7.09
C ARG A 84 -6.56 12.01 -6.05
N PHE A 85 -7.58 11.17 -6.19
CA PHE A 85 -8.69 11.08 -5.23
C PHE A 85 -8.24 10.61 -3.85
N TYR A 86 -7.26 9.72 -3.79
CA TYR A 86 -6.62 9.27 -2.54
C TYR A 86 -5.41 10.12 -2.14
N GLU A 87 -5.07 11.17 -2.90
CA GLU A 87 -3.97 12.09 -2.61
C GLU A 87 -2.63 11.38 -2.32
N LEU A 88 -2.29 10.35 -3.12
CA LEU A 88 -1.13 9.51 -2.83
C LEU A 88 0.18 10.30 -2.75
N ASP A 89 0.34 11.34 -3.56
CA ASP A 89 1.53 12.19 -3.56
C ASP A 89 1.78 12.82 -2.18
N LYS A 90 0.70 13.27 -1.53
CA LYS A 90 0.73 13.85 -0.18
C LYS A 90 1.12 12.82 0.89
N TYR A 91 0.50 11.63 0.86
CA TYR A 91 0.58 10.69 1.97
C TYR A 91 1.74 9.69 1.86
N VAL A 92 2.13 9.31 0.64
CA VAL A 92 3.16 8.30 0.39
C VAL A 92 4.21 8.73 -0.64
N GLY A 93 3.98 9.84 -1.36
CA GLY A 93 4.86 10.29 -2.44
C GLY A 93 4.85 9.34 -3.63
N ASN A 94 5.72 9.58 -4.60
CA ASN A 94 5.95 8.69 -5.74
C ASN A 94 7.45 8.51 -5.97
N ILE A 95 7.88 7.29 -6.24
CA ILE A 95 9.27 6.93 -6.51
C ILE A 95 9.40 6.66 -8.01
N PRO A 96 9.95 7.61 -8.79
CA PRO A 96 9.93 7.50 -10.25
C PRO A 96 10.99 6.55 -10.81
N ASP A 97 12.10 6.35 -10.09
CA ASP A 97 13.28 5.63 -10.55
C ASP A 97 13.99 4.88 -9.41
N TYR A 98 14.97 4.07 -9.78
CA TYR A 98 15.70 3.20 -8.85
C TYR A 98 16.64 3.99 -7.93
N GLU A 99 17.27 5.05 -8.44
CA GLU A 99 18.16 5.91 -7.68
C GLU A 99 17.39 6.59 -6.52
N THR A 100 16.19 7.08 -6.79
CA THR A 100 15.29 7.63 -5.77
C THR A 100 14.83 6.57 -4.79
N PHE A 101 14.53 5.35 -5.28
CA PHE A 101 14.19 4.21 -4.43
C PHE A 101 15.32 3.90 -3.43
N GLU A 102 16.55 3.74 -3.90
CA GLU A 102 17.71 3.42 -3.06
C GLU A 102 17.95 4.50 -2.01
N MET A 103 17.97 5.76 -2.42
CA MET A 103 18.14 6.90 -1.51
C MET A 103 17.05 6.92 -0.44
N ARG A 104 15.78 6.72 -0.82
CA ARG A 104 14.66 6.77 0.12
C ARG A 104 14.67 5.59 1.08
N LEU A 105 14.97 4.39 0.59
CA LEU A 105 15.13 3.19 1.43
C LEU A 105 16.28 3.37 2.43
N ASP A 106 17.42 3.89 2.00
CA ASP A 106 18.59 4.14 2.84
C ASP A 106 18.34 5.16 3.95
N TYR A 107 17.53 6.18 3.65
CA TYR A 107 17.06 7.14 4.62
C TYR A 107 16.11 6.48 5.63
N LEU A 108 15.02 5.86 5.15
CA LEU A 108 13.95 5.34 6.00
C LEU A 108 14.40 4.20 6.92
N ARG A 109 15.36 3.38 6.50
CA ARG A 109 15.92 2.33 7.38
C ARG A 109 16.54 2.94 8.65
N LYS A 110 17.11 4.14 8.56
CA LYS A 110 17.77 4.88 9.67
C LYS A 110 16.80 5.80 10.44
N SER A 111 15.66 6.15 9.86
CA SER A 111 14.66 7.05 10.47
C SER A 111 13.98 6.45 11.71
N ALA A 112 13.30 7.29 12.49
CA ALA A 112 12.36 6.83 13.51
C ALA A 112 11.19 6.03 12.87
N PRO A 113 10.36 5.33 13.65
CA PRO A 113 9.11 4.77 13.15
C PRO A 113 8.21 5.84 12.50
N MET A 114 7.33 5.42 11.59
CA MET A 114 6.38 6.32 10.93
C MET A 114 5.51 7.04 11.97
N ASP A 115 5.26 8.34 11.75
CA ASP A 115 4.25 9.07 12.50
C ASP A 115 2.85 8.58 12.11
N PHE A 116 2.17 7.97 13.08
CA PHE A 116 0.85 7.41 12.90
C PHE A 116 -0.23 8.48 12.66
N SER A 117 0.04 9.75 12.97
CA SER A 117 -0.87 10.87 12.68
C SER A 117 -1.18 10.98 11.18
N ILE A 118 -0.19 10.73 10.32
CA ILE A 118 -0.32 10.77 8.86
C ILE A 118 -1.25 9.64 8.38
N ALA A 119 -1.05 8.43 8.91
CA ALA A 119 -1.92 7.29 8.61
C ALA A 119 -3.35 7.55 9.10
N HIS A 120 -3.51 8.10 10.29
CA HIS A 120 -4.81 8.43 10.86
C HIS A 120 -5.55 9.46 10.02
N GLU A 121 -4.87 10.53 9.59
CA GLU A 121 -5.44 11.55 8.71
C GLU A 121 -5.96 10.93 7.40
N PHE A 122 -5.15 10.10 6.74
CA PHE A 122 -5.53 9.40 5.51
C PHE A 122 -6.73 8.47 5.74
N LEU A 123 -6.66 7.60 6.74
CA LEU A 123 -7.68 6.58 6.99
C LEU A 123 -9.03 7.19 7.39
N ASN A 124 -9.03 8.29 8.16
CA ASN A 124 -10.26 9.00 8.55
C ASN A 124 -11.09 9.45 7.33
N LYS A 125 -10.44 9.81 6.22
CA LYS A 125 -11.13 10.24 4.99
C LYS A 125 -11.78 9.07 4.25
N HIS A 126 -11.43 7.83 4.61
CA HIS A 126 -11.65 6.68 3.76
C HIS A 126 -12.26 5.47 4.48
N TYR A 127 -12.57 5.58 5.77
CA TYR A 127 -13.40 4.58 6.44
C TYR A 127 -14.73 4.38 5.73
N THR A 128 -15.28 3.16 5.81
CA THR A 128 -16.60 2.84 5.25
C THR A 128 -17.67 3.80 5.76
N SER A 129 -17.63 4.15 7.05
CA SER A 129 -18.53 5.16 7.64
C SER A 129 -18.39 6.52 6.96
N THR A 130 -17.18 7.00 6.72
CA THR A 130 -16.93 8.26 6.00
C THR A 130 -17.41 8.17 4.54
N ARG A 131 -17.13 7.06 3.86
CA ARG A 131 -17.51 6.85 2.45
C ARG A 131 -19.01 6.71 2.26
N VAL A 132 -19.74 6.15 3.22
CA VAL A 132 -21.21 6.05 3.12
C VAL A 132 -21.87 7.42 3.11
N HIS A 133 -21.37 8.38 3.91
CA HIS A 133 -21.87 9.76 3.88
C HIS A 133 -21.59 10.46 2.55
N MET A 134 -20.41 10.20 1.97
CA MET A 134 -20.07 10.70 0.64
C MET A 134 -21.01 10.11 -0.43
N LEU A 135 -21.33 8.82 -0.34
CA LEU A 135 -22.28 8.17 -1.25
C LEU A 135 -23.66 8.83 -1.15
N PHE A 136 -24.23 8.96 0.04
CA PHE A 136 -25.53 9.61 0.22
C PHE A 136 -25.53 11.05 -0.31
N SER A 137 -24.46 11.81 -0.07
CA SER A 137 -24.33 13.17 -0.61
C SER A 137 -24.34 13.21 -2.15
N ILE A 138 -23.80 12.18 -2.80
CA ILE A 138 -23.86 12.04 -4.27
C ILE A 138 -25.27 11.68 -4.70
N LEU A 139 -25.90 10.69 -4.06
CA LEU A 139 -27.26 10.27 -4.40
C LEU A 139 -28.26 11.41 -4.28
N ASP A 140 -28.19 12.18 -3.17
CA ASP A 140 -29.03 13.35 -2.95
C ASP A 140 -28.80 14.43 -4.02
N LYS A 141 -27.53 14.71 -4.35
CA LYS A 141 -27.15 15.71 -5.37
C LYS A 141 -27.74 15.38 -6.75
N TYR A 142 -27.83 14.10 -7.09
CA TYR A 142 -28.35 13.63 -8.37
C TYR A 142 -29.80 13.13 -8.30
N GLN A 143 -30.49 13.32 -7.17
CA GLN A 143 -31.88 12.92 -6.95
C GLN A 143 -32.14 11.43 -7.24
N ILE A 144 -31.18 10.58 -6.87
CA ILE A 144 -31.30 9.12 -6.99
C ILE A 144 -32.02 8.60 -5.75
N GLU A 145 -33.09 7.84 -5.94
CA GLU A 145 -33.86 7.21 -4.86
C GLU A 145 -33.11 5.98 -4.30
N TYR A 146 -33.08 5.83 -2.97
CA TYR A 146 -32.35 4.76 -2.26
C TYR A 146 -33.07 4.28 -1.00
#